data_AF-D8M1C9-F1
#
_entry.id   AF-D8M1C9-F1
#
_cell.length_a   1.000
_cell.length_b   1.000
_cell.length_c   1.000
_cell.angle_alpha   90.00
_cell.angle_beta   90.00
_cell.angle_gamma   90.00
#
_symmetry.space_group_name_H-M   'P 1'
#
loop_
_entity.id
_entity.type
_entity.pdbx_description
1 polymer ?
#
loop_
_entity_poly.entity_id
_entity_poly.type
_entity_poly.pdbx_seq_one_letter_code
_entity_poly.pdbx_strand_id
1 'polypeptide(L)'
;MLRECIKIRSIHQLLLSRPSLIEPLFTQYAFDPNFDVCSDVFQSIRELLRKNKQIVSSALRPSKPLYNQLFSWIYALLESENYVITRIVLHLLGEFLIDKSNFEIMLHFIKSAENLKIFMVLLCSQYPSIQFDAFNVFKVRLRRGFEADIRRESGQISGMSNRQALVEFIGSLLPEKEENDDVFAEEKKLVINVLHKMDDES
;
A
#
# COMPACT_ATOMS: atom_id res chain seq x y z
N MET A 1 -14.25 -12.72 19.18
CA MET A 1 -15.25 -13.54 18.43
C MET A 1 -15.17 -13.31 16.91
N LEU A 2 -15.19 -12.07 16.40
CA LEU A 2 -15.15 -11.81 14.95
C LEU A 2 -13.93 -12.42 14.23
N ARG A 3 -12.73 -12.36 14.81
CA ARG A 3 -11.53 -12.99 14.23
C ARG A 3 -11.66 -14.50 14.07
N GLU A 4 -12.38 -15.18 14.96
CA GLU A 4 -12.66 -16.62 14.81
C GLU A 4 -13.65 -16.88 13.66
N CYS A 5 -14.65 -16.03 13.49
CA CYS A 5 -15.57 -16.08 12.35
C CYS A 5 -14.83 -15.92 11.01
N ILE A 6 -13.83 -15.04 10.93
CA ILE A 6 -13.01 -14.79 9.73
C ILE A 6 -12.21 -16.04 9.31
N LYS A 7 -11.89 -16.95 10.25
CA LYS A 7 -11.22 -18.21 9.93
C LYS A 7 -12.14 -19.16 9.14
N ILE A 8 -13.45 -19.05 9.30
CA ILE A 8 -14.43 -19.87 8.60
C ILE A 8 -14.70 -19.26 7.22
N ARG A 9 -14.33 -20.00 6.17
CA ARG A 9 -14.39 -19.58 4.76
C ARG A 9 -15.73 -18.93 4.38
N SER A 10 -16.84 -19.58 4.69
CA SER A 10 -18.19 -19.15 4.32
C SER A 10 -18.61 -17.86 5.02
N ILE A 11 -18.27 -17.70 6.29
CA ILE A 11 -18.59 -16.49 7.05
C ILE A 11 -17.73 -15.33 6.57
N HIS A 12 -16.44 -15.56 6.32
CA HIS A 12 -15.57 -14.55 5.75
C HIS A 12 -16.07 -14.07 4.38
N GLN A 13 -16.49 -15.00 3.50
CA GLN A 13 -17.09 -14.62 2.22
C GLN A 13 -18.36 -13.79 2.39
N LEU A 14 -19.22 -14.11 3.37
CA LEU A 14 -20.42 -13.33 3.69
C LEU A 14 -20.08 -11.92 4.15
N LEU A 15 -19.07 -11.77 5.02
CA LEU A 15 -18.59 -10.46 5.50
C LEU A 15 -18.10 -9.60 4.33
N LEU A 16 -17.28 -10.16 3.44
CA LEU A 16 -16.77 -9.44 2.26
C LEU A 16 -17.87 -9.13 1.23
N SER A 17 -18.93 -9.93 1.17
CA SER A 17 -20.06 -9.69 0.26
C SER A 17 -20.99 -8.58 0.75
N ARG A 18 -20.88 -8.17 2.03
CA ARG A 18 -21.72 -7.15 2.66
C ARG A 18 -20.84 -6.05 3.26
N PRO A 19 -20.41 -5.05 2.46
CA PRO A 19 -19.52 -3.99 2.90
C PRO A 19 -19.99 -3.27 4.18
N SER A 20 -21.30 -3.10 4.37
CA SER A 20 -21.86 -2.47 5.57
C SER A 20 -21.57 -3.20 6.89
N LEU A 21 -21.22 -4.49 6.86
CA LEU A 21 -20.83 -5.24 8.05
C LEU A 21 -19.38 -4.96 8.48
N ILE A 22 -18.54 -4.53 7.54
CA ILE A 22 -17.11 -4.28 7.79
C ILE A 22 -16.77 -2.79 7.80
N GLU A 23 -17.58 -1.95 7.15
CA GLU A 23 -17.40 -0.49 7.10
C GLU A 23 -17.14 0.14 8.47
N PRO A 24 -17.91 -0.16 9.55
CA PRO A 24 -17.68 0.48 10.84
C PRO A 24 -16.31 0.20 11.44
N LEU A 25 -15.66 -0.91 11.06
CA LEU A 25 -14.29 -1.21 11.50
C LEU A 25 -13.31 -0.15 10.99
N PHE A 26 -13.50 0.35 9.77
CA PHE A 26 -12.59 1.30 9.16
C PHE A 26 -13.00 2.75 9.42
N THR A 27 -14.29 3.05 9.53
CA THR A 27 -14.79 4.44 9.59
C THR A 27 -15.10 4.94 10.99
N GLN A 28 -15.37 4.05 11.95
CA GLN A 28 -15.74 4.41 13.32
C GLN A 28 -14.75 3.86 14.33
N TYR A 29 -14.63 2.54 14.40
CA TYR A 29 -13.87 1.88 15.47
C TYR A 29 -12.35 2.03 15.31
N ALA A 30 -11.84 2.23 14.09
CA ALA A 30 -10.42 2.51 13.87
C ALA A 30 -9.99 3.89 14.40
N PHE A 31 -10.93 4.84 14.53
CA PHE A 31 -10.67 6.18 15.07
C PHE A 31 -11.05 6.32 16.54
N ASP A 32 -11.37 5.21 17.21
CA ASP A 32 -11.75 5.23 18.62
C ASP A 32 -10.60 5.78 19.48
N PRO A 33 -10.84 6.75 20.39
CA PRO A 33 -9.81 7.30 21.26
C PRO A 33 -9.24 6.27 22.23
N ASN A 34 -9.94 5.17 22.49
CA ASN A 34 -9.44 4.07 23.30
C ASN A 34 -8.47 3.21 22.48
N PHE A 35 -7.20 3.26 22.88
CA PHE A 35 -6.13 2.51 22.24
C PHE A 35 -6.39 1.00 22.18
N ASP A 36 -6.95 0.40 23.23
CA ASP A 36 -7.20 -1.05 23.26
C ASP A 36 -8.25 -1.46 22.23
N VAL A 37 -9.27 -0.63 22.05
CA VAL A 37 -10.32 -0.83 21.03
C VAL A 37 -9.73 -0.67 19.64
N CYS A 38 -9.07 0.45 19.39
CA CYS A 38 -8.41 0.76 18.12
C CYS A 38 -7.41 -0.33 17.70
N SER A 39 -6.58 -0.81 18.64
CA SER A 39 -5.61 -1.88 18.42
C SER A 39 -6.29 -3.21 18.06
N ASP A 40 -7.34 -3.62 18.77
CA ASP A 40 -8.10 -4.85 18.47
C ASP A 40 -8.80 -4.78 17.09
N VAL A 41 -9.27 -3.58 16.72
CA VAL A 41 -9.86 -3.30 15.40
C VAL A 41 -8.82 -3.47 14.30
N PHE A 42 -7.62 -2.91 14.44
CA PHE A 42 -6.57 -3.09 13.43
C PHE A 42 -6.13 -4.55 13.29
N GLN A 43 -6.07 -5.31 14.39
CA GLN A 43 -5.82 -6.76 14.29
C GLN A 43 -6.96 -7.48 13.55
N SER A 44 -8.20 -7.05 13.74
CA SER A 44 -9.36 -7.59 13.03
C SER A 44 -9.34 -7.25 11.54
N ILE A 45 -8.96 -6.02 11.18
CA ILE A 45 -8.76 -5.59 9.78
C ILE A 45 -7.63 -6.40 9.14
N ARG A 46 -6.51 -6.60 9.84
CA ARG A 46 -5.39 -7.43 9.37
C ARG A 46 -5.82 -8.86 9.09
N GLU A 47 -6.55 -9.50 9.99
CA GLU A 47 -7.07 -10.86 9.78
C GLU A 47 -8.08 -10.91 8.63
N LEU A 48 -8.97 -9.91 8.51
CA LEU A 48 -9.93 -9.80 7.41
C LEU A 48 -9.20 -9.76 6.05
N LEU A 49 -8.13 -8.98 5.92
CA LEU A 49 -7.43 -8.84 4.64
C LEU A 49 -6.42 -9.97 4.35
N ARG A 50 -5.88 -10.66 5.38
CA ARG A 50 -4.75 -11.59 5.18
C ARG A 50 -5.07 -13.07 5.37
N LYS A 51 -6.16 -13.45 6.04
CA LYS A 51 -6.40 -14.87 6.39
C LYS A 51 -6.75 -15.72 5.18
N ASN A 52 -7.91 -15.48 4.56
CA ASN A 52 -8.39 -16.25 3.41
C ASN A 52 -8.02 -15.55 2.11
N LYS A 53 -6.72 -15.45 1.82
CA LYS A 53 -6.14 -14.63 0.73
C LYS A 53 -6.83 -14.77 -0.62
N GLN A 54 -7.23 -15.99 -0.99
CA GLN A 54 -7.93 -16.24 -2.26
C GLN A 54 -9.34 -15.65 -2.30
N ILE A 55 -10.08 -15.67 -1.18
CA ILE A 55 -11.41 -15.05 -1.09
C ILE A 55 -11.25 -13.54 -1.15
N VAL A 56 -10.31 -13.00 -0.38
CA VAL A 56 -10.03 -11.56 -0.33
C VAL A 56 -9.64 -11.04 -1.71
N SER A 57 -8.69 -11.71 -2.37
CA SER A 57 -8.28 -11.39 -3.75
C SER A 57 -9.46 -11.43 -4.73
N SER A 58 -10.32 -12.45 -4.63
CA SER A 58 -11.52 -12.54 -5.47
C SER A 58 -12.54 -11.44 -5.18
N ALA A 59 -12.73 -11.06 -3.91
CA ALA A 59 -13.70 -10.05 -3.49
C ALA A 59 -13.23 -8.62 -3.82
N LEU A 60 -11.92 -8.38 -3.79
CA LEU A 60 -11.29 -7.08 -4.02
C LEU A 60 -10.76 -6.91 -5.44
N ARG A 61 -11.24 -7.69 -6.42
CA ARG A 61 -10.88 -7.43 -7.82
C ARG A 61 -11.30 -6.01 -8.22
N PRO A 62 -10.53 -5.31 -9.08
CA PRO A 62 -10.86 -3.94 -9.50
C PRO A 62 -12.25 -3.78 -10.13
N SER A 63 -12.79 -4.84 -10.73
CA SER A 63 -14.14 -4.86 -11.31
C SER A 63 -15.28 -4.93 -10.29
N LYS A 64 -14.98 -5.17 -9.01
CA LYS A 64 -15.98 -5.33 -7.94
C LYS A 64 -16.16 -4.05 -7.14
N PRO A 65 -17.39 -3.75 -6.68
CA PRO A 65 -17.68 -2.51 -5.94
C PRO A 65 -16.93 -2.40 -4.61
N LEU A 66 -16.64 -3.55 -3.97
CA LEU A 66 -15.91 -3.58 -2.71
C LEU A 66 -14.50 -2.98 -2.83
N TYR A 67 -13.86 -3.08 -4.00
CA TYR A 67 -12.52 -2.51 -4.22
C TYR A 67 -12.52 -1.00 -3.92
N ASN A 68 -13.37 -0.23 -4.60
CA ASN A 68 -13.43 1.22 -4.43
C ASN A 68 -13.81 1.62 -3.00
N GLN A 69 -14.77 0.91 -2.40
CA GLN A 69 -15.21 1.18 -1.02
C GLN A 69 -14.09 0.93 0.00
N LEU A 70 -13.44 -0.24 -0.07
CA LEU A 70 -12.36 -0.57 0.86
C LEU A 70 -11.20 0.43 0.74
N PHE A 71 -10.77 0.74 -0.48
CA PHE A 71 -9.67 1.68 -0.68
C PHE A 71 -10.03 3.10 -0.26
N SER A 72 -11.28 3.56 -0.42
CA SER A 72 -11.72 4.84 0.13
C SER A 72 -11.59 4.91 1.65
N TRP A 73 -11.91 3.82 2.36
CA TRP A 73 -11.76 3.78 3.82
C TRP A 73 -10.28 3.72 4.22
N ILE A 74 -9.45 2.98 3.48
CA ILE A 74 -8.00 2.93 3.70
C ILE A 74 -7.38 4.31 3.48
N TYR A 75 -7.80 5.06 2.47
CA TYR A 75 -7.30 6.43 2.24
C TYR A 75 -7.65 7.37 3.38
N ALA A 76 -8.89 7.32 3.88
CA ALA A 76 -9.29 8.08 5.06
C ALA A 76 -8.42 7.77 6.29
N LEU A 77 -8.00 6.51 6.46
CA LEU A 77 -7.08 6.12 7.53
C LEU A 77 -5.64 6.60 7.31
N LEU A 78 -5.15 6.59 6.06
CA LEU A 78 -3.82 7.09 5.71
C LEU A 78 -3.70 8.61 5.83
N GLU A 79 -4.79 9.33 5.61
CA GLU A 79 -4.87 10.78 5.76
C GLU A 79 -5.10 11.23 7.22
N SER A 80 -5.19 10.28 8.15
CA SER A 80 -5.39 10.61 9.56
C SER A 80 -4.19 11.35 10.16
N GLU A 81 -4.46 12.30 11.05
CA GLU A 81 -3.41 13.00 11.82
C GLU A 81 -2.73 12.09 12.86
N ASN A 82 -3.34 10.95 13.16
CA ASN A 82 -2.82 10.00 14.13
C ASN A 82 -1.71 9.15 13.50
N TYR A 83 -0.48 9.44 13.91
CA TYR A 83 0.73 8.70 13.52
C TYR A 83 0.57 7.17 13.60
N VAL A 84 -0.06 6.65 14.66
CA VAL A 84 -0.18 5.21 14.90
C VAL A 84 -1.10 4.57 13.86
N ILE A 85 -2.26 5.20 13.58
CA ILE A 85 -3.22 4.74 12.58
C ILE A 85 -2.56 4.71 11.20
N THR A 86 -1.98 5.84 10.79
CA THR A 86 -1.34 5.98 9.47
C THR A 86 -0.23 4.96 9.29
N ARG A 87 0.61 4.75 10.32
CA ARG A 87 1.70 3.76 10.26
C ARG A 87 1.18 2.33 10.16
N ILE A 88 0.23 1.93 10.99
CA ILE A 88 -0.31 0.56 10.99
C ILE A 88 -0.96 0.23 9.64
N VAL A 89 -1.75 1.16 9.12
CA VAL A 89 -2.48 0.98 7.86
C VAL A 89 -1.53 0.99 6.67
N LEU A 90 -0.53 1.87 6.66
CA LEU A 90 0.48 1.91 5.60
C LEU A 90 1.30 0.61 5.57
N HIS A 91 1.72 0.11 6.73
CA HIS A 91 2.44 -1.14 6.84
C HIS A 91 1.59 -2.32 6.35
N LEU A 92 0.32 -2.39 6.79
CA LEU A 92 -0.62 -3.42 6.35
C LEU A 92 -0.85 -3.37 4.83
N LEU A 93 -1.01 -2.18 4.26
CA LEU A 93 -1.20 -1.98 2.83
C LEU A 93 0.02 -2.43 2.04
N GLY A 94 1.23 -2.13 2.51
CA GLY A 94 2.46 -2.62 1.92
C GLY A 94 2.55 -4.15 1.90
N GLU A 95 2.27 -4.80 3.04
CA GLU A 95 2.21 -6.27 3.11
C GLU A 95 1.15 -6.85 2.17
N PHE A 96 -0.01 -6.20 2.07
CA PHE A 96 -1.13 -6.65 1.24
C PHE A 96 -0.81 -6.57 -0.27
N LEU A 97 -0.17 -5.50 -0.72
CA LEU A 97 0.15 -5.28 -2.13
C LEU A 97 1.30 -6.18 -2.62
N ILE A 98 2.23 -6.55 -1.73
CA ILE A 98 3.36 -7.42 -2.08
C ILE A 98 2.91 -8.86 -2.33
N ASP A 99 1.81 -9.28 -1.70
CA ASP A 99 1.30 -10.66 -1.76
C ASP A 99 0.99 -11.11 -3.19
N LYS A 100 1.44 -12.32 -3.53
CA LYS A 100 1.24 -12.94 -4.85
C LYS A 100 -0.24 -13.16 -5.16
N SER A 101 -1.08 -13.42 -4.15
CA SER A 101 -2.53 -13.60 -4.37
C SER A 101 -3.20 -12.32 -4.85
N ASN A 102 -2.63 -11.16 -4.54
CA ASN A 102 -3.22 -9.85 -4.80
C ASN A 102 -2.59 -9.17 -6.02
N PHE A 103 -1.96 -9.94 -6.91
CA PHE A 103 -1.23 -9.41 -8.06
C PHE A 103 -2.09 -8.51 -8.95
N GLU A 104 -3.32 -8.94 -9.28
CA GLU A 104 -4.25 -8.15 -10.11
C GLU A 104 -4.63 -6.82 -9.44
N ILE A 105 -4.86 -6.86 -8.14
CA ILE A 105 -5.19 -5.69 -7.30
C ILE A 105 -4.02 -4.72 -7.30
N MET A 106 -2.83 -5.21 -6.98
CA MET A 106 -1.63 -4.40 -6.94
C MET A 106 -1.33 -3.80 -8.31
N LEU A 107 -1.48 -4.55 -9.42
CA LEU A 107 -1.29 -4.03 -10.77
C LEU A 107 -2.24 -2.88 -11.12
N HIS A 108 -3.50 -2.94 -10.67
CA HIS A 108 -4.45 -1.86 -10.87
C HIS A 108 -4.14 -0.67 -9.94
N PHE A 109 -3.85 -0.95 -8.68
CA PHE A 109 -3.52 0.03 -7.66
C PHE A 109 -2.33 0.90 -8.07
N ILE A 110 -1.29 0.30 -8.64
CA ILE A 110 -0.10 1.02 -9.09
C ILE A 110 -0.37 1.96 -10.27
N LYS A 111 -1.33 1.64 -11.14
CA LYS A 111 -1.63 2.45 -12.33
C LYS A 111 -2.36 3.75 -12.01
N SER A 112 -3.00 3.85 -10.85
CA SER A 112 -3.71 5.06 -10.45
C SER A 112 -2.75 6.17 -10.06
N ALA A 113 -2.87 7.33 -10.72
CA ALA A 113 -2.11 8.53 -10.39
C ALA A 113 -2.48 9.11 -9.02
N GLU A 114 -3.74 8.95 -8.58
CA GLU A 114 -4.20 9.40 -7.27
C GLU A 114 -3.48 8.64 -6.15
N ASN A 115 -3.34 7.32 -6.31
CA ASN A 115 -2.64 6.49 -5.35
C ASN A 115 -1.18 6.91 -5.25
N LEU A 116 -0.54 7.20 -6.39
CA LEU A 116 0.84 7.70 -6.42
C LEU A 116 0.99 9.00 -5.63
N LYS A 117 0.05 9.95 -5.81
CA LYS A 117 0.06 11.22 -5.08
C LYS A 117 0.06 11.00 -3.56
N ILE A 118 -0.76 10.06 -3.06
CA ILE A 118 -0.80 9.72 -1.64
C ILE A 118 0.56 9.20 -1.15
N PHE A 119 1.18 8.25 -1.84
CA PHE A 119 2.50 7.76 -1.42
C PHE A 119 3.60 8.81 -1.54
N MET A 120 3.53 9.70 -2.53
CA MET A 120 4.48 10.83 -2.62
C MET A 120 4.35 11.77 -1.42
N VAL A 121 3.13 12.04 -0.96
CA VAL A 121 2.91 12.82 0.27
C VAL A 121 3.45 12.06 1.49
N LEU A 122 3.20 10.76 1.61
CA LEU A 122 3.70 9.93 2.72
C LEU A 122 5.22 9.79 2.72
N LEU A 123 5.87 9.78 1.56
CA LEU A 123 7.33 9.82 1.42
C LEU A 123 7.92 11.13 1.99
N CYS A 124 7.19 12.24 1.90
CA CYS A 124 7.56 13.52 2.49
C CYS A 124 7.13 13.68 3.97
N SER A 125 6.64 12.62 4.62
CA SER A 125 6.20 12.68 6.02
C SER A 125 7.35 13.10 6.94
N GLN A 126 7.06 13.84 8.00
CA GLN A 126 8.06 14.19 9.04
C GLN A 126 8.55 12.97 9.85
N TYR A 127 7.87 11.82 9.74
CA TYR A 127 8.19 10.63 10.51
C TYR A 127 9.01 9.62 9.69
N PRO A 128 10.28 9.33 10.06
CA PRO A 128 11.15 8.40 9.34
C PRO A 128 10.55 7.00 9.12
N SER A 129 9.76 6.51 10.09
CA SER A 129 9.08 5.21 9.98
C SER A 129 8.03 5.19 8.87
N ILE A 130 7.25 6.27 8.71
CA ILE A 130 6.25 6.38 7.65
C ILE A 130 6.93 6.53 6.29
N GLN A 131 8.01 7.33 6.21
CA GLN A 131 8.80 7.46 5.00
C GLN A 131 9.33 6.11 4.52
N PHE A 132 9.84 5.28 5.45
CA PHE A 132 10.37 3.96 5.14
C PHE A 132 9.28 3.00 4.64
N ASP A 133 8.13 2.93 5.31
CA ASP A 133 7.02 2.08 4.88
C ASP A 133 6.46 2.56 3.52
N ALA A 134 6.37 3.88 3.30
CA ALA A 134 5.96 4.44 2.01
C ALA A 134 6.96 4.10 0.90
N PHE A 135 8.27 4.15 1.19
CA PHE A 135 9.32 3.74 0.26
C PHE A 135 9.20 2.27 -0.13
N ASN A 136 8.88 1.38 0.82
CA ASN A 136 8.67 -0.04 0.52
C ASN A 136 7.52 -0.26 -0.47
N VAL A 137 6.43 0.50 -0.36
CA VAL A 137 5.32 0.43 -1.33
C VAL A 137 5.74 1.03 -2.67
N PHE A 138 6.45 2.16 -2.66
CA PHE A 138 6.95 2.82 -3.86
C PHE A 138 7.96 1.96 -4.66
N LYS A 139 8.83 1.22 -3.98
CA LYS A 139 9.75 0.25 -4.59
C LYS A 139 8.99 -0.84 -5.36
N VAL A 140 7.89 -1.35 -4.82
CA VAL A 140 7.04 -2.36 -5.49
C VAL A 140 6.43 -1.77 -6.76
N ARG A 141 5.98 -0.51 -6.70
CA ARG A 141 5.47 0.25 -7.84
C ARG A 141 6.50 0.35 -8.97
N LEU A 142 7.76 0.68 -8.65
CA LEU A 142 8.80 0.84 -9.67
C LEU A 142 9.22 -0.49 -10.28
N ARG A 143 9.55 -1.50 -9.46
CA ARG A 143 9.96 -2.82 -9.97
C ARG A 143 8.87 -3.43 -10.87
N ARG A 144 7.63 -3.42 -10.42
CA ARG A 144 6.52 -4.08 -11.15
C ARG A 144 5.88 -3.20 -12.21
N GLY A 145 5.95 -1.88 -12.06
CA GLY A 145 5.56 -0.91 -13.08
C GLY A 145 6.46 -1.00 -14.30
N PHE A 146 7.78 -0.98 -14.08
CA PHE A 146 8.78 -1.13 -15.14
C PHE A 146 8.61 -2.45 -15.91
N GLU A 147 8.41 -3.58 -15.21
CA GLU A 147 8.12 -4.87 -15.85
C GLU A 147 6.78 -4.91 -16.63
N ALA A 148 5.79 -4.11 -16.23
CA ALA A 148 4.50 -4.03 -16.90
C ALA A 148 4.54 -3.06 -18.10
N ASP A 149 5.40 -2.06 -18.04
CA ASP A 149 5.63 -1.07 -19.09
C ASP A 149 6.56 -1.65 -20.16
N ILE A 150 7.64 -2.38 -19.83
CA ILE A 150 8.44 -3.15 -20.82
C ILE A 150 7.58 -4.14 -21.62
N ARG A 151 6.58 -4.76 -20.96
CA ARG A 151 5.68 -5.72 -21.61
C ARG A 151 4.65 -5.08 -22.55
N ARG A 152 4.44 -3.77 -22.45
CA ARG A 152 3.61 -3.01 -23.38
C ARG A 152 4.56 -2.12 -24.16
N GLU A 153 4.88 -2.46 -25.39
CA GLU A 153 5.71 -1.69 -26.34
C GLU A 153 5.26 -0.22 -26.59
N SER A 154 4.39 0.35 -25.76
CA SER A 154 4.06 1.76 -25.67
C SER A 154 4.98 2.44 -24.65
N GLY A 155 6.13 2.96 -25.12
CA GLY A 155 7.10 3.74 -24.34
C GLY A 155 6.59 5.09 -23.78
N GLN A 156 5.36 5.14 -23.27
CA GLN A 156 4.83 6.30 -22.56
C GLN A 156 4.66 5.96 -21.08
N ILE A 157 5.73 6.19 -20.31
CA ILE A 157 5.64 6.34 -18.86
C ILE A 157 5.05 7.73 -18.58
N SER A 158 3.77 7.90 -18.88
CA SER A 158 3.03 9.14 -18.62
C SER A 158 2.75 9.23 -17.12
N GLY A 159 3.55 10.00 -16.39
CA GLY A 159 3.29 10.29 -14.98
C GLY A 159 4.48 10.72 -14.12
N MET A 160 5.67 10.90 -14.69
CA MET A 160 6.84 11.32 -13.91
C MET A 160 7.50 12.55 -14.52
N SER A 161 6.78 13.67 -14.55
CA SER A 161 7.35 14.96 -15.00
C SER A 161 8.42 15.53 -14.08
N ASN A 162 8.71 14.87 -12.94
CA ASN A 162 9.64 15.35 -11.91
C ASN A 162 10.66 14.27 -11.47
N ARG A 163 11.19 13.49 -12.43
CA ARG A 163 12.11 12.35 -12.15
C ARG A 163 13.42 12.75 -11.50
N GLN A 164 14.06 13.84 -11.97
CA GLN A 164 15.31 14.32 -11.39
C GLN A 164 15.14 14.69 -9.91
N ALA A 165 14.09 15.44 -9.59
CA ALA A 165 13.74 15.75 -8.19
C ALA A 165 13.44 14.49 -7.36
N LEU A 166 12.83 13.45 -7.96
CA LEU A 166 12.61 12.17 -7.30
C LEU A 166 13.90 11.38 -7.05
N VAL A 167 14.85 11.40 -8.00
CA VAL A 167 16.16 10.75 -7.82
C VAL A 167 16.95 11.45 -6.71
N GLU A 168 16.96 12.78 -6.71
CA GLU A 168 17.60 13.58 -5.64
C GLU A 168 16.91 13.36 -4.28
N PHE A 169 15.58 13.32 -4.26
CA PHE A 169 14.81 13.05 -3.05
C PHE A 169 15.06 11.65 -2.50
N ILE A 170 15.02 10.63 -3.35
CA ILE A 170 15.31 9.25 -2.94
C ILE A 170 16.76 9.14 -2.49
N GLY A 171 17.70 9.79 -3.18
CA GLY A 171 19.11 9.88 -2.80
C GLY A 171 19.35 10.49 -1.41
N SER A 172 18.51 11.44 -0.99
CA SER A 172 18.57 12.07 0.34
C SER A 172 17.64 11.42 1.38
N LEU A 173 16.89 10.38 1.00
CA LEU A 173 15.94 9.72 1.89
C LEU A 173 16.65 8.87 2.96
N LEU A 174 16.32 9.10 4.23
CA LEU A 174 16.73 8.30 5.40
C LEU A 174 18.23 7.97 5.48
N PRO A 175 19.13 8.98 5.51
CA PRO A 175 20.58 8.76 5.53
C PRO A 175 21.05 7.98 6.76
N GLU A 176 20.48 8.26 7.95
CA GLU A 176 20.82 7.53 9.19
C GLU A 176 20.47 6.03 9.13
N LYS A 177 19.45 5.66 8.33
CA LYS A 177 19.07 4.26 8.17
C LYS A 177 19.94 3.57 7.13
N GLU A 178 20.34 4.28 6.08
CA GLU A 178 21.26 3.80 5.07
C GLU A 178 22.62 3.40 5.66
N GLU A 179 23.11 4.14 6.67
CA GLU A 179 24.35 3.80 7.39
C GLU A 179 24.26 2.51 8.22
N ASN A 180 23.05 2.11 8.63
CA ASN A 180 22.81 0.99 9.54
C ASN A 180 22.17 -0.24 8.87
N ASP A 181 21.70 -0.11 7.63
CA ASP A 181 20.95 -1.14 6.90
C ASP A 181 21.44 -1.24 5.45
N ASP A 182 22.43 -2.12 5.24
CA ASP A 182 23.02 -2.40 3.93
C ASP A 182 21.97 -2.86 2.90
N VAL A 183 20.91 -3.54 3.35
CA VAL A 183 19.83 -4.00 2.47
C VAL A 183 19.04 -2.80 1.96
N PHE A 184 18.72 -1.84 2.82
CA PHE A 184 18.06 -0.61 2.42
C PHE A 184 18.92 0.23 1.46
N ALA A 185 20.23 0.33 1.72
CA ALA A 185 21.17 1.03 0.84
C ALA A 185 21.17 0.43 -0.58
N GLU A 186 21.24 -0.90 -0.69
CA GLU A 186 21.18 -1.60 -1.98
C GLU A 186 19.81 -1.44 -2.66
N GLU A 187 18.71 -1.48 -1.91
CA GLU A 187 17.38 -1.25 -2.47
C GLU A 187 17.18 0.15 -3.02
N LYS A 188 17.76 1.15 -2.35
CA LYS A 188 17.75 2.56 -2.77
C LYS A 188 18.57 2.74 -4.06
N LYS A 189 19.77 2.16 -4.13
CA LYS A 189 20.57 2.14 -5.38
C LYS A 189 19.83 1.47 -6.53
N LEU A 190 19.17 0.32 -6.28
CA LEU A 190 18.39 -0.37 -7.31
C LEU A 190 17.22 0.49 -7.81
N VAL A 191 16.54 1.21 -6.92
CA VAL A 191 15.45 2.12 -7.30
C VAL A 191 15.99 3.27 -8.16
N ILE A 192 17.09 3.90 -7.77
CA ILE A 192 17.74 4.97 -8.54
C ILE A 192 18.18 4.46 -9.92
N ASN A 193 18.78 3.27 -9.99
CA ASN A 193 19.20 2.64 -11.24
C ASN A 193 18.02 2.33 -12.16
N VAL A 194 16.88 1.88 -11.63
CA VAL A 194 15.66 1.68 -12.43
C VAL A 194 15.15 3.01 -12.97
N LEU A 195 15.16 4.07 -12.17
CA LEU A 195 14.74 5.40 -12.60
C LEU A 195 15.64 5.95 -13.72
N HIS A 196 16.95 5.74 -13.64
CA HIS A 196 17.88 6.12 -14.72
C HIS A 196 17.74 5.26 -15.98
N LYS A 197 17.54 3.94 -15.85
CA LYS A 197 17.34 3.07 -17.03
C LYS A 197 16.07 3.40 -17.81
N MET A 198 15.08 4.01 -17.16
CA MET A 198 13.88 4.53 -17.82
C MET A 198 14.17 5.79 -18.65
N ASP A 199 15.31 6.48 -18.45
CA ASP A 199 15.73 7.62 -19.27
C ASP A 199 16.43 7.17 -20.58
N ASP A 200 17.17 6.06 -20.57
CA ASP A 200 17.94 5.60 -21.75
C ASP A 200 17.09 5.01 -22.89
N GLU A 201 15.81 4.72 -22.64
CA GLU A 201 14.85 4.17 -23.63
C GLU A 201 13.79 5.19 -24.09
N SER A 202 13.95 6.48 -23.75
CA SER A 202 13.09 7.59 -24.22
C SER A 202 13.70 8.34 -25.40
#